data_AF-F3QVV5-F1
#
_entry.id   AF-F3QVV5-F1
#
_cell.length_a   1.000
_cell.length_b   1.000
_cell.length_c   1.000
_cell.angle_alpha   90.00
_cell.angle_beta   90.00
_cell.angle_gamma   90.00
#
_symmetry.space_group_name_H-M   'P 1'
#
loop_
_entity.id
_entity.type
_entity.pdbx_description
1 polymer ?
#
loop_
_entity_poly.entity_id
_entity_poly.type
_entity_poly.pdbx_seq_one_letter_code
_entity_poly.pdbx_strand_id
1 'polypeptide(L)'
;MKPMKRYVIFFILFNSFVLHGMAQWDTCRTAELHKAYNRLKSDTTQKAQEEFFWAFPRNWNEYLIMDYEVGNRNEENIYDYVEAFGGLTAINDTTYCAKLISVVRGAYYDADGPNYLRSLLHGVMGDSSHESGYYTPHGKENMPFIMLWLLSRELKGDIMRFWQFYWSKLYFEEDGGAGNDYSFNDDFYRLRGIVEKEYPDMVEPMTIAYRYFHHGVMFLSSYNDWWLERHVLY
;
A
#
# COMPACT_ATOMS: atom_id res chain seq x y z
N MET A 1 31.98 30.62 -25.01
CA MET A 1 31.21 30.26 -23.79
C MET A 1 32.00 29.22 -23.00
N LYS A 2 32.30 29.46 -21.71
CA LYS A 2 33.04 28.51 -20.86
C LYS A 2 32.33 27.14 -20.82
N PRO A 3 33.06 26.01 -20.84
CA PRO A 3 32.50 24.66 -20.93
C PRO A 3 31.45 24.35 -19.85
N MET A 4 31.64 24.88 -18.64
CA MET A 4 30.71 24.74 -17.50
C MET A 4 29.26 25.16 -17.80
N LYS A 5 29.05 26.24 -18.57
CA LYS A 5 27.69 26.72 -18.91
C LYS A 5 26.95 25.76 -19.85
N ARG A 6 27.67 25.03 -20.72
CA ARG A 6 27.07 24.06 -21.64
C ARG A 6 26.64 22.79 -20.90
N TYR A 7 27.43 22.32 -19.92
CA TYR A 7 27.07 21.18 -19.09
C TYR A 7 25.84 21.46 -18.20
N VAL A 8 25.74 22.66 -17.63
CA VAL A 8 24.56 23.04 -16.84
C VAL A 8 23.29 23.07 -17.71
N ILE A 9 23.37 23.65 -18.91
CA ILE A 9 22.22 23.66 -19.84
C ILE A 9 21.84 22.24 -20.27
N PHE A 10 22.83 21.39 -20.58
CA PHE A 10 22.57 20.00 -20.94
C PHE A 10 21.97 19.20 -19.78
N PHE A 11 22.46 19.43 -18.55
CA PHE A 11 21.91 18.82 -17.35
C PHE A 11 20.46 19.24 -17.10
N ILE A 12 20.14 20.53 -17.23
CA ILE A 12 18.76 21.03 -17.09
C ILE A 12 17.85 20.41 -18.15
N LEU A 13 18.25 20.45 -19.42
CA LEU A 13 17.45 19.89 -20.52
C LEU A 13 17.26 18.38 -20.39
N PHE A 14 18.32 17.63 -20.03
CA PHE A 14 18.24 16.19 -19.81
C PHE A 14 17.28 15.86 -18.66
N ASN A 15 17.37 16.55 -17.53
CA ASN A 15 16.44 16.34 -16.41
C ASN A 15 15.00 16.72 -16.79
N SER A 16 14.78 17.83 -17.48
CA SER A 16 13.44 18.24 -17.92
C SER A 16 12.81 17.22 -18.88
N PHE A 17 13.57 16.69 -19.84
CA PHE A 17 13.08 15.66 -20.76
C PHE A 17 12.83 14.33 -20.08
N VAL A 18 13.72 13.89 -19.19
CA VAL A 18 13.54 12.63 -18.44
C VAL A 18 12.34 12.72 -17.52
N LEU A 19 12.18 13.80 -16.77
CA LEU A 19 11.04 14.01 -15.87
C LEU A 19 9.71 14.06 -16.64
N HIS A 20 9.66 14.75 -17.78
CA HIS A 20 8.47 14.79 -18.61
C HIS A 20 8.12 13.42 -19.20
N GLY A 21 9.13 12.67 -19.65
CA GLY A 21 8.95 11.30 -20.15
C GLY A 21 8.42 10.35 -19.09
N MET A 22 8.89 10.45 -17.83
CA MET A 22 8.36 9.64 -16.74
C MET A 22 6.91 10.01 -16.39
N ALA A 23 6.60 11.30 -16.27
CA ALA A 23 5.24 11.77 -15.98
C ALA A 23 4.21 11.34 -17.06
N GLN A 24 4.62 11.36 -18.33
CA GLN A 24 3.76 10.92 -19.43
C GLN A 24 3.56 9.39 -19.43
N TRP A 25 4.63 8.63 -19.16
CA TRP A 25 4.56 7.17 -19.03
C TRP A 25 3.60 6.75 -17.92
N ASP A 26 3.69 7.41 -16.77
CA ASP A 26 2.86 7.11 -15.62
C ASP A 26 1.38 7.45 -15.87
N THR A 27 1.10 8.57 -16.54
CA THR A 27 -0.28 8.91 -16.98
C THR A 27 -0.87 7.85 -17.92
N CYS A 28 -0.08 7.33 -18.87
CA CYS A 28 -0.54 6.28 -19.79
C CYS A 28 -0.93 5.00 -19.05
N ARG A 29 -0.16 4.62 -18.04
CA ARG A 29 -0.45 3.44 -17.22
C ARG A 29 -1.73 3.59 -16.42
N THR A 30 -1.98 4.75 -15.83
CA THR A 30 -3.23 4.99 -15.10
C THR A 30 -4.44 4.95 -16.05
N ALA A 31 -4.29 5.43 -17.28
CA ALA A 31 -5.35 5.31 -18.30
C ALA A 31 -5.63 3.84 -18.70
N GLU A 32 -4.59 3.01 -18.83
CA GLU A 32 -4.73 1.57 -19.08
C GLU A 32 -5.44 0.87 -17.92
N LEU A 33 -5.07 1.21 -16.69
CA LEU A 33 -5.71 0.72 -15.48
C LEU A 33 -7.20 1.10 -15.43
N HIS A 34 -7.54 2.36 -15.63
CA HIS A 34 -8.93 2.84 -15.63
C HIS A 34 -9.76 2.12 -16.70
N LYS A 35 -9.20 1.92 -17.90
CA LYS A 35 -9.85 1.14 -18.96
C LYS A 35 -10.08 -0.33 -18.54
N ALA A 36 -9.07 -0.97 -17.96
CA ALA A 36 -9.18 -2.35 -17.48
C ALA A 36 -10.20 -2.49 -16.34
N TYR A 37 -10.24 -1.52 -15.43
CA TYR A 37 -11.21 -1.44 -14.34
C TYR A 37 -12.64 -1.30 -14.87
N ASN A 38 -12.87 -0.36 -15.78
CA ASN A 38 -14.18 -0.18 -16.43
C ASN A 38 -14.65 -1.42 -17.17
N ARG A 39 -13.73 -2.15 -17.80
CA ARG A 39 -14.05 -3.44 -18.42
C ARG A 39 -14.46 -4.46 -17.36
N LEU A 40 -13.65 -4.61 -16.31
CA LEU A 40 -13.89 -5.57 -15.22
C LEU A 40 -15.26 -5.40 -14.55
N LYS A 41 -15.76 -4.16 -14.44
CA LYS A 41 -17.12 -3.87 -13.93
C LYS A 41 -18.24 -4.56 -14.71
N SER A 42 -18.03 -4.88 -15.99
CA SER A 42 -19.03 -5.50 -16.88
C SER A 42 -18.66 -6.90 -17.39
N ASP A 43 -17.39 -7.27 -17.31
CA ASP A 43 -16.81 -8.53 -17.80
C ASP A 43 -15.96 -9.15 -16.69
N THR A 44 -16.48 -10.18 -16.03
CA THR A 44 -15.79 -10.88 -14.92
C THR A 44 -15.01 -12.12 -15.38
N THR A 45 -14.80 -12.27 -16.69
CA THR A 45 -14.03 -13.40 -17.24
C THR A 45 -12.58 -13.39 -16.73
N GLN A 46 -11.93 -14.56 -16.79
CA GLN A 46 -10.51 -14.69 -16.46
C GLN A 46 -9.65 -13.65 -17.20
N LYS A 47 -9.93 -13.41 -18.49
CA LYS A 47 -9.17 -12.46 -19.30
C LYS A 47 -9.30 -11.03 -18.77
N ALA A 48 -10.50 -10.58 -18.41
CA ALA A 48 -10.70 -9.24 -17.87
C ALA A 48 -10.07 -9.06 -16.49
N GLN A 49 -10.15 -10.10 -15.64
CA GLN A 49 -9.46 -10.13 -14.35
C GLN A 49 -7.93 -10.07 -14.51
N GLU A 50 -7.35 -10.81 -15.46
CA GLU A 50 -5.91 -10.77 -15.78
C GLU A 50 -5.48 -9.40 -16.33
N GLU A 51 -6.25 -8.82 -17.25
CA GLU A 51 -5.98 -7.48 -17.79
C GLU A 51 -5.93 -6.43 -16.67
N PHE A 52 -6.92 -6.42 -15.77
CA PHE A 52 -6.92 -5.54 -14.61
C PHE A 52 -5.77 -5.85 -13.65
N PHE A 53 -5.54 -7.13 -13.33
CA PHE A 53 -4.44 -7.55 -12.48
C PHE A 53 -3.11 -7.03 -12.97
N TRP A 54 -2.81 -7.11 -14.27
CA TRP A 54 -1.53 -6.66 -14.83
C TRP A 54 -1.43 -5.13 -14.93
N ALA A 55 -2.56 -4.44 -15.15
CA ALA A 55 -2.61 -2.98 -15.17
C ALA A 55 -2.49 -2.35 -13.76
N PHE A 56 -2.90 -3.06 -12.71
CA PHE A 56 -2.75 -2.61 -11.32
C PHE A 56 -1.28 -2.26 -11.01
N PRO A 57 -0.99 -1.28 -10.12
CA PRO A 57 0.38 -0.88 -9.78
C PRO A 57 1.34 -2.06 -9.54
N ARG A 58 2.59 -1.90 -9.98
CA ARG A 58 3.64 -2.92 -9.77
C ARG A 58 4.44 -2.71 -8.48
N ASN A 59 4.47 -1.48 -8.00
CA ASN A 59 5.27 -1.03 -6.87
C ASN A 59 4.59 0.17 -6.21
N TRP A 60 5.12 0.60 -5.07
CA TRP A 60 4.56 1.69 -4.29
C TRP A 60 4.48 3.03 -5.04
N ASN A 61 5.48 3.38 -5.85
CA ASN A 61 5.46 4.64 -6.59
C ASN A 61 4.32 4.68 -7.62
N GLU A 62 4.12 3.57 -8.35
CA GLU A 62 2.97 3.45 -9.26
C GLU A 62 1.63 3.50 -8.51
N TYR A 63 1.59 3.01 -7.26
CA TYR A 63 0.40 3.09 -6.43
C TYR A 63 0.09 4.53 -6.01
N LEU A 64 1.09 5.31 -5.58
CA LEU A 64 0.91 6.72 -5.26
C LEU A 64 0.47 7.55 -6.47
N ILE A 65 0.98 7.22 -7.65
CA ILE A 65 0.54 7.89 -8.89
C ILE A 65 -0.90 7.52 -9.21
N MET A 66 -1.27 6.24 -9.08
CA MET A 66 -2.65 5.80 -9.23
C MET A 66 -3.58 6.54 -8.25
N ASP A 67 -3.23 6.59 -6.97
CA ASP A 67 -4.00 7.28 -5.92
C ASP A 67 -4.24 8.75 -6.28
N TYR A 68 -3.18 9.45 -6.67
CA TYR A 68 -3.26 10.84 -7.12
C TYR A 68 -4.15 11.02 -8.37
N GLU A 69 -3.97 10.19 -9.39
CA GLU A 69 -4.67 10.33 -10.68
C GLU A 69 -6.14 9.92 -10.58
N VAL A 70 -6.46 8.84 -9.86
CA VAL A 70 -7.83 8.37 -9.64
C VAL A 70 -8.62 9.41 -8.85
N GLY A 71 -8.06 9.92 -7.75
CA GLY A 71 -8.73 10.91 -6.92
C GLY A 71 -8.86 12.29 -7.58
N ASN A 72 -7.81 12.78 -8.25
CA ASN A 72 -7.80 14.16 -8.76
C ASN A 72 -8.23 14.30 -10.22
N ARG A 73 -7.96 13.32 -11.10
CA ARG A 73 -8.28 13.44 -12.54
C ARG A 73 -9.56 12.74 -12.92
N ASN A 74 -9.82 11.57 -12.33
CA ASN A 74 -11.00 10.79 -12.66
C ASN A 74 -12.18 11.08 -11.71
N GLU A 75 -11.92 11.76 -10.58
CA GLU A 75 -12.90 12.01 -9.51
C GLU A 75 -13.54 10.70 -9.01
N GLU A 76 -12.76 9.61 -9.04
CA GLU A 76 -13.19 8.27 -8.61
C GLU A 76 -12.58 7.93 -7.25
N ASN A 77 -13.18 6.97 -6.55
CA ASN A 77 -12.66 6.52 -5.27
C ASN A 77 -11.59 5.44 -5.50
N ILE A 78 -10.37 5.70 -5.02
CA ILE A 78 -9.27 4.74 -5.03
C ILE A 78 -9.63 3.42 -4.31
N TYR A 79 -10.53 3.49 -3.33
CA TYR A 79 -11.12 2.33 -2.66
C TYR A 79 -11.64 1.30 -3.68
N ASP A 80 -12.35 1.72 -4.72
CA ASP A 80 -12.99 0.79 -5.66
C ASP A 80 -11.96 -0.01 -6.47
N TYR A 81 -10.78 0.56 -6.73
CA TYR A 81 -9.69 -0.11 -7.42
C TYR A 81 -9.00 -1.13 -6.52
N VAL A 82 -8.80 -0.79 -5.24
CA VAL A 82 -8.28 -1.72 -4.24
C VAL A 82 -9.28 -2.85 -3.99
N GLU A 83 -10.58 -2.54 -3.95
CA GLU A 83 -11.69 -3.49 -3.85
C GLU A 83 -11.66 -4.50 -4.99
N ALA A 84 -11.62 -3.98 -6.22
CA ALA A 84 -11.56 -4.80 -7.43
C ALA A 84 -10.32 -5.69 -7.47
N PHE A 85 -9.17 -5.20 -6.98
CA PHE A 85 -7.96 -6.00 -6.87
C PHE A 85 -8.12 -7.12 -5.84
N GLY A 86 -8.65 -6.80 -4.65
CA GLY A 86 -8.96 -7.79 -3.61
C GLY A 86 -9.95 -8.87 -4.05
N GLY A 87 -10.91 -8.52 -4.91
CA GLY A 87 -11.95 -9.39 -5.43
C GLY A 87 -11.52 -10.33 -6.57
N LEU A 88 -10.25 -10.31 -6.99
CA LEU A 88 -9.78 -11.15 -8.10
C LEU A 88 -9.74 -12.65 -7.70
N THR A 89 -10.53 -13.44 -8.41
CA THR A 89 -10.70 -14.88 -8.18
C THR A 89 -9.99 -15.74 -9.21
N ALA A 90 -9.75 -15.22 -10.42
CA ALA A 90 -9.11 -15.96 -11.51
C ALA A 90 -7.57 -15.96 -11.44
N ILE A 91 -6.98 -15.13 -10.56
CA ILE A 91 -5.52 -15.04 -10.40
C ILE A 91 -5.05 -16.06 -9.36
N ASN A 92 -4.05 -16.86 -9.73
CA ASN A 92 -3.37 -17.78 -8.83
C ASN A 92 -2.82 -17.04 -7.60
N ASP A 93 -3.00 -17.63 -6.42
CA ASP A 93 -2.67 -17.03 -5.13
C ASP A 93 -1.19 -16.64 -5.01
N THR A 94 -0.25 -17.45 -5.52
CA THR A 94 1.17 -17.13 -5.49
C THR A 94 1.49 -15.86 -6.29
N THR A 95 0.96 -15.76 -7.51
CA THR A 95 1.13 -14.58 -8.37
C THR A 95 0.47 -13.35 -7.73
N TYR A 96 -0.71 -13.52 -7.16
CA TYR A 96 -1.43 -12.46 -6.46
C TYR A 96 -0.63 -11.93 -5.26
N CYS A 97 -0.22 -12.81 -4.35
CA CYS A 97 0.57 -12.46 -3.16
C CYS A 97 1.90 -11.82 -3.54
N ALA A 98 2.60 -12.35 -4.55
CA ALA A 98 3.86 -11.76 -5.02
C ALA A 98 3.66 -10.33 -5.53
N LYS A 99 2.57 -10.06 -6.26
CA LYS A 99 2.24 -8.70 -6.70
C LYS A 99 1.91 -7.80 -5.52
N LEU A 100 1.09 -8.25 -4.57
CA LEU A 100 0.75 -7.45 -3.39
C LEU A 100 2.01 -7.09 -2.57
N ILE A 101 2.93 -8.03 -2.32
CA ILE A 101 4.23 -7.76 -1.68
C ILE A 101 5.01 -6.69 -2.46
N SER A 102 5.05 -6.80 -3.80
CA SER A 102 5.75 -5.84 -4.64
C SER A 102 5.17 -4.44 -4.54
N VAL A 103 3.84 -4.31 -4.49
CA VAL A 103 3.15 -3.02 -4.34
C VAL A 103 3.44 -2.39 -2.99
N VAL A 104 3.33 -3.15 -1.89
CA VAL A 104 3.53 -2.61 -0.54
C VAL A 104 5.00 -2.47 -0.13
N ARG A 105 5.94 -2.88 -0.98
CA ARG A 105 7.37 -2.77 -0.71
C ARG A 105 7.79 -1.31 -0.62
N GLY A 106 8.18 -0.89 0.59
CA GLY A 106 8.54 0.51 0.86
C GLY A 106 7.33 1.44 0.99
N ALA A 107 6.13 0.88 1.14
CA ALA A 107 4.94 1.64 1.47
C ALA A 107 5.04 2.26 2.86
N TYR A 108 4.36 3.39 3.02
CA TYR A 108 4.15 4.04 4.30
C TYR A 108 2.66 4.24 4.49
N TYR A 109 2.23 4.20 5.74
CA TYR A 109 0.83 4.38 6.07
C TYR A 109 0.44 5.85 6.02
N ASP A 110 -0.75 6.12 5.48
CA ASP A 110 -1.38 7.44 5.36
C ASP A 110 -2.91 7.25 5.24
N ALA A 111 -3.66 8.34 5.13
CA ALA A 111 -5.10 8.31 4.86
C ALA A 111 -5.43 7.73 3.47
N ASP A 112 -6.72 7.41 3.23
CA ASP A 112 -7.27 6.99 1.94
C ASP A 112 -6.56 5.79 1.28
N GLY A 113 -5.94 5.98 0.10
CA GLY A 113 -5.35 4.92 -0.71
C GLY A 113 -4.43 3.99 0.09
N PRO A 114 -3.37 4.50 0.74
CA PRO A 114 -2.52 3.74 1.64
C PRO A 114 -3.28 2.93 2.71
N ASN A 115 -4.29 3.51 3.34
CA ASN A 115 -5.09 2.81 4.35
C ASN A 115 -5.89 1.64 3.74
N TYR A 116 -6.55 1.85 2.60
CA TYR A 116 -7.32 0.78 1.95
C TYR A 116 -6.44 -0.41 1.53
N LEU A 117 -5.24 -0.13 1.03
CA LEU A 117 -4.28 -1.19 0.67
C LEU A 117 -3.80 -1.95 1.92
N ARG A 118 -3.60 -1.26 3.05
CA ARG A 118 -3.25 -1.91 4.31
C ARG A 118 -4.38 -2.83 4.78
N SER A 119 -5.63 -2.37 4.76
CA SER A 119 -6.80 -3.19 5.11
C SER A 119 -6.90 -4.45 4.24
N LEU A 120 -6.69 -4.33 2.91
CA LEU A 120 -6.63 -5.49 2.03
C LEU A 120 -5.49 -6.46 2.44
N LEU A 121 -4.32 -5.93 2.80
CA LEU A 121 -3.19 -6.73 3.23
C LEU A 121 -3.48 -7.52 4.52
N HIS A 122 -4.12 -6.90 5.52
CA HIS A 122 -4.61 -7.58 6.73
C HIS A 122 -5.59 -8.71 6.40
N GLY A 123 -6.53 -8.43 5.50
CA GLY A 123 -7.48 -9.42 4.97
C GLY A 123 -6.81 -10.63 4.33
N VAL A 124 -5.80 -10.40 3.48
CA VAL A 124 -5.01 -11.46 2.83
C VAL A 124 -4.18 -12.26 3.84
N MET A 125 -3.74 -11.62 4.92
CA MET A 125 -3.01 -12.27 6.02
C MET A 125 -3.93 -13.01 7.01
N GLY A 126 -5.24 -12.97 6.79
CA GLY A 126 -6.23 -13.70 7.58
C GLY A 126 -6.47 -13.07 8.95
N ASP A 127 -6.20 -11.78 9.11
CA ASP A 127 -6.72 -11.03 10.24
C ASP A 127 -8.25 -10.96 10.13
N SER A 128 -8.97 -11.19 11.22
CA SER A 128 -10.43 -11.12 11.31
C SER A 128 -10.91 -9.91 12.12
N SER A 129 -10.01 -8.97 12.44
CA SER A 129 -10.31 -7.73 13.14
C SER A 129 -11.24 -6.80 12.33
N HIS A 130 -11.77 -5.75 12.95
CA HIS A 130 -12.59 -4.76 12.23
C HIS A 130 -11.84 -4.08 11.08
N GLU A 131 -10.49 -4.07 11.09
CA GLU A 131 -9.71 -3.54 9.97
C GLU A 131 -9.77 -4.42 8.72
N SER A 132 -9.97 -5.73 8.88
CA SER A 132 -10.20 -6.67 7.77
C SER A 132 -11.67 -6.83 7.42
N GLY A 133 -12.59 -6.24 8.19
CA GLY A 133 -14.03 -6.32 7.97
C GLY A 133 -14.51 -5.84 6.60
N TYR A 134 -13.65 -5.12 5.87
CA TYR A 134 -13.89 -4.70 4.49
C TYR A 134 -13.44 -5.75 3.45
N TYR A 135 -12.49 -6.62 3.78
CA TYR A 135 -11.83 -7.50 2.82
C TYR A 135 -11.37 -8.82 3.43
N THR A 136 -12.10 -9.89 3.14
CA THR A 136 -11.58 -11.25 3.27
C THR A 136 -11.66 -11.89 1.88
N PRO A 137 -10.53 -12.18 1.21
CA PRO A 137 -10.56 -12.89 -0.06
C PRO A 137 -11.28 -14.23 0.10
N HIS A 138 -12.50 -14.35 -0.42
CA HIS A 138 -13.31 -15.56 -0.27
C HIS A 138 -12.61 -16.77 -0.93
N GLY A 139 -12.52 -17.88 -0.18
CA GLY A 139 -12.03 -19.17 -0.70
C GLY A 139 -10.51 -19.34 -0.75
N LYS A 140 -9.74 -18.51 -0.04
CA LYS A 140 -8.26 -18.43 -0.15
C LYS A 140 -7.53 -18.62 1.18
N GLU A 141 -7.88 -19.68 1.91
CA GLU A 141 -7.35 -20.00 3.26
C GLU A 141 -5.82 -20.13 3.33
N ASN A 142 -5.16 -20.41 2.20
CA ASN A 142 -3.70 -20.60 2.13
C ASN A 142 -2.90 -19.32 1.89
N MET A 143 -3.55 -18.19 1.59
CA MET A 143 -2.86 -16.94 1.26
C MET A 143 -1.90 -16.44 2.35
N PRO A 144 -2.22 -16.50 3.66
CA PRO A 144 -1.28 -16.09 4.71
C PRO A 144 0.03 -16.90 4.66
N PHE A 145 -0.07 -18.22 4.45
CA PHE A 145 1.10 -19.09 4.33
C PHE A 145 1.93 -18.78 3.08
N ILE A 146 1.28 -18.53 1.93
CA ILE A 146 1.95 -18.14 0.69
C ILE A 146 2.66 -16.80 0.86
N MET A 147 2.02 -15.83 1.52
CA MET A 147 2.59 -14.52 1.78
C MET A 147 3.84 -14.62 2.64
N LEU A 148 3.77 -15.32 3.78
CA LEU A 148 4.91 -15.55 4.67
C LEU A 148 6.03 -16.31 3.97
N TRP A 149 5.69 -17.33 3.17
CA TRP A 149 6.66 -18.08 2.37
C TRP A 149 7.40 -17.19 1.37
N LEU A 150 6.69 -16.34 0.62
CA LEU A 150 7.29 -15.39 -0.32
C LEU A 150 8.18 -14.38 0.41
N LEU A 151 7.67 -13.77 1.50
CA LEU A 151 8.41 -12.80 2.30
C LEU A 151 9.69 -13.37 2.91
N SER A 152 9.68 -14.64 3.33
CA SER A 152 10.87 -15.29 3.92
C SER A 152 12.08 -15.34 2.97
N ARG A 153 11.85 -15.13 1.67
CA ARG A 153 12.87 -15.18 0.61
C ARG A 153 13.34 -13.80 0.18
N GLU A 154 12.77 -12.74 0.75
CA GLU A 154 13.13 -11.36 0.47
C GLU A 154 14.35 -10.91 1.29
N LEU A 155 14.92 -9.76 0.92
CA LEU A 155 15.99 -9.15 1.70
C LEU A 155 15.48 -8.72 3.08
N LYS A 156 16.32 -8.82 4.13
CA LYS A 156 15.95 -8.42 5.50
C LYS A 156 15.36 -7.00 5.59
N GLY A 157 15.89 -6.07 4.79
CA GLY A 157 15.37 -4.70 4.71
C GLY A 157 13.96 -4.63 4.11
N ASP A 158 13.65 -5.47 3.12
CA ASP A 158 12.32 -5.52 2.51
C ASP A 158 11.31 -6.22 3.41
N ILE A 159 11.73 -7.26 4.15
CA ILE A 159 10.93 -7.89 5.20
C ILE A 159 10.57 -6.86 6.27
N MET A 160 11.54 -6.07 6.76
CA MET A 160 11.28 -5.00 7.73
C MET A 160 10.33 -3.94 7.18
N ARG A 161 10.49 -3.51 5.93
CA ARG A 161 9.60 -2.51 5.29
C ARG A 161 8.19 -3.03 5.09
N PHE A 162 8.03 -4.30 4.73
CA PHE A 162 6.73 -4.95 4.66
C PHE A 162 6.03 -4.88 6.03
N TRP A 163 6.73 -5.33 7.09
CA TRP A 163 6.16 -5.34 8.43
C TRP A 163 5.92 -3.94 8.97
N GLN A 164 6.77 -2.97 8.63
CA GLN A 164 6.55 -1.55 8.96
C GLN A 164 5.20 -1.10 8.44
N PHE A 165 4.89 -1.34 7.16
CA PHE A 165 3.61 -0.96 6.58
C PHE A 165 2.45 -1.75 7.20
N TYR A 166 2.59 -3.07 7.36
CA TYR A 166 1.56 -3.93 7.95
C TYR A 166 1.17 -3.49 9.37
N TRP A 167 2.16 -3.21 10.23
CA TRP A 167 1.90 -2.84 11.62
C TRP A 167 1.70 -1.34 11.86
N SER A 168 1.86 -0.51 10.83
CA SER A 168 1.67 0.93 10.95
C SER A 168 0.26 1.23 11.39
N LYS A 169 0.08 2.02 12.45
CA LYS A 169 -1.23 2.55 12.87
C LYS A 169 -1.08 3.99 13.34
N LEU A 170 -2.11 4.79 13.12
CA LEU A 170 -2.08 6.20 13.49
C LEU A 170 -1.97 6.39 14.99
N TYR A 171 -1.15 7.36 15.34
CA TYR A 171 -1.09 7.99 16.62
C TYR A 171 -1.81 9.34 16.53
N PHE A 172 -2.87 9.50 17.31
CA PHE A 172 -3.55 10.77 17.51
C PHE A 172 -3.12 11.35 18.85
N GLU A 173 -2.39 12.46 18.83
CA GLU A 173 -1.93 13.17 20.05
C GLU A 173 -3.12 13.72 20.84
N GLU A 174 -4.17 14.17 20.13
CA GLU A 174 -5.42 14.72 20.68
C GLU A 174 -6.18 13.73 21.56
N ASP A 175 -6.10 12.44 21.25
CA ASP A 175 -6.71 11.37 22.04
C ASP A 175 -5.76 10.83 23.12
N GLY A 176 -4.59 11.44 23.32
CA GLY A 176 -3.56 10.97 24.25
C GLY A 176 -3.04 9.57 23.89
N GLY A 177 -3.15 9.16 22.62
CA GLY A 177 -2.85 7.80 22.17
C GLY A 177 -3.87 6.74 22.61
N ALA A 178 -5.07 7.12 23.08
CA ALA A 178 -6.02 6.24 23.76
C ALA A 178 -6.83 5.27 22.87
N GLY A 179 -6.39 5.00 21.64
CA GLY A 179 -6.99 4.00 20.78
C GLY A 179 -6.31 2.64 20.91
N ASN A 180 -6.13 2.07 22.11
CA ASN A 180 -5.56 0.72 22.27
C ASN A 180 -6.49 -0.31 21.62
N ASP A 181 -6.25 -0.60 20.35
CA ASP A 181 -6.97 -1.63 19.63
C ASP A 181 -6.33 -2.98 19.94
N TYR A 182 -6.93 -3.70 20.89
CA TYR A 182 -6.43 -5.01 21.31
C TYR A 182 -6.42 -6.04 20.17
N SER A 183 -7.16 -5.83 19.08
CA SER A 183 -7.21 -6.76 17.95
C SER A 183 -5.85 -6.93 17.25
N PHE A 184 -5.00 -5.89 17.27
CA PHE A 184 -3.63 -5.96 16.75
C PHE A 184 -2.71 -6.87 17.57
N ASN A 185 -2.95 -6.97 18.88
CA ASN A 185 -2.16 -7.87 19.72
C ASN A 185 -2.45 -9.32 19.36
N ASP A 186 -3.73 -9.68 19.16
CA ASP A 186 -4.12 -11.03 18.80
C ASP A 186 -3.54 -11.42 17.43
N ASP A 187 -3.60 -10.52 16.45
CA ASP A 187 -3.00 -10.74 15.13
C ASP A 187 -1.47 -10.87 15.20
N PHE A 188 -0.82 -10.03 16.00
CA PHE A 188 0.63 -10.11 16.25
C PHE A 188 1.02 -11.46 16.86
N TYR A 189 0.35 -11.91 17.93
CA TYR A 189 0.68 -13.18 18.57
C TYR A 189 0.39 -14.38 17.65
N ARG A 190 -0.69 -14.33 16.88
CA ARG A 190 -1.04 -15.35 15.87
C ARG A 190 0.06 -15.47 14.81
N LEU A 191 0.42 -14.36 14.15
CA LEU A 191 1.46 -14.35 13.12
C LEU A 191 2.83 -14.70 13.71
N ARG A 192 3.14 -14.20 14.90
CA ARG A 192 4.37 -14.53 15.62
C ARG A 192 4.51 -16.02 15.87
N GLY A 193 3.45 -16.71 16.33
CA GLY A 193 3.49 -18.15 16.54
C GLY A 193 3.77 -18.95 15.26
N ILE A 194 3.25 -18.50 14.12
CA ILE A 194 3.52 -19.10 12.80
C ILE A 194 4.97 -18.83 12.38
N VAL A 195 5.39 -17.56 12.46
CA VAL A 195 6.70 -17.09 12.01
C VAL A 195 7.83 -17.66 12.86
N GLU A 196 7.69 -17.72 14.19
CA GLU A 196 8.68 -18.33 15.08
C GLU A 196 8.93 -19.81 14.74
N LYS A 197 7.89 -20.52 14.31
CA LYS A 197 7.98 -21.95 13.99
C LYS A 197 8.54 -22.20 12.59
N GLU A 198 8.03 -21.49 11.58
CA GLU A 198 8.28 -21.81 10.17
C GLU A 198 9.35 -20.90 9.53
N TYR A 199 9.53 -19.67 10.03
CA TYR A 199 10.39 -18.63 9.44
C TYR A 199 11.11 -17.77 10.51
N PRO A 200 11.96 -18.37 11.37
CA PRO A 200 12.51 -17.71 12.56
C PRO A 200 13.29 -16.42 12.25
N ASP A 201 13.92 -16.32 11.08
CA ASP A 201 14.66 -15.13 10.66
C ASP A 201 13.77 -13.89 10.44
N MET A 202 12.46 -14.06 10.30
CA MET A 202 11.49 -12.96 10.18
C MET A 202 10.95 -12.47 11.53
N VAL A 203 11.19 -13.17 12.63
CA VAL A 203 10.63 -12.83 13.96
C VAL A 203 11.12 -11.47 14.43
N GLU A 204 12.43 -11.23 14.33
CA GLU A 204 13.05 -9.98 14.75
C GLU A 204 12.50 -8.77 13.97
N PRO A 205 12.56 -8.71 12.63
CA PRO A 205 12.04 -7.56 11.89
C PRO A 205 10.54 -7.35 12.10
N MET A 206 9.74 -8.43 12.17
CA MET A 206 8.31 -8.32 12.47
C MET A 206 8.05 -7.72 13.85
N THR A 207 8.77 -8.17 14.87
CA THR A 207 8.62 -7.71 16.26
C THR A 207 9.07 -6.25 16.42
N ILE A 208 10.18 -5.87 15.77
CA ILE A 208 10.64 -4.48 15.76
C ILE A 208 9.59 -3.61 15.07
N ALA A 209 9.12 -4.01 13.89
CA ALA A 209 8.11 -3.23 13.17
C ALA A 209 6.83 -3.03 13.99
N TYR A 210 6.31 -4.10 14.62
CA TYR A 210 5.18 -4.00 15.53
C TYR A 210 5.43 -2.98 16.64
N ARG A 211 6.56 -3.11 17.35
CA ARG A 211 6.89 -2.24 18.49
C ARG A 211 7.00 -0.76 18.13
N TYR A 212 7.46 -0.41 16.93
CA TYR A 212 7.76 0.96 16.56
C TYR A 212 6.70 1.63 15.68
N PHE A 213 5.91 0.88 14.93
CA PHE A 213 4.94 1.44 13.98
C PHE A 213 3.48 1.25 14.43
N HIS A 214 3.21 0.30 15.32
CA HIS A 214 1.89 0.20 15.95
C HIS A 214 1.70 1.39 16.90
N HIS A 215 0.76 2.29 16.57
CA HIS A 215 0.62 3.62 17.17
C HIS A 215 1.88 4.49 17.06
N GLY A 216 2.71 4.23 16.05
CA GLY A 216 3.94 4.98 15.80
C GLY A 216 3.87 5.93 14.62
N VAL A 217 2.77 5.91 13.85
CA VAL A 217 2.62 6.78 12.68
C VAL A 217 1.91 8.05 13.10
N MET A 218 2.64 9.15 13.17
CA MET A 218 2.07 10.46 13.46
C MET A 218 1.22 10.92 12.28
N PHE A 219 -0.05 11.22 12.54
CA PHE A 219 -0.95 11.82 11.55
C PHE A 219 -1.21 13.28 11.92
N LEU A 220 -0.84 14.20 11.03
CA LEU A 220 -1.20 15.60 11.15
C LEU A 220 -2.42 15.86 10.27
N SER A 221 -3.61 15.82 10.87
CA SER A 221 -4.83 16.19 10.17
C SER A 221 -4.86 17.70 9.94
N SER A 222 -4.88 18.13 8.68
CA SER A 222 -5.02 19.55 8.31
C SER A 222 -6.38 20.16 8.68
N TYR A 223 -7.31 19.38 9.23
CA TYR A 223 -8.57 19.89 9.77
C TYR A 223 -8.39 20.79 11.01
N ASN A 224 -7.25 20.73 11.70
CA ASN A 224 -7.00 21.53 12.90
C ASN A 224 -6.38 22.91 12.65
N ASP A 225 -5.94 23.21 11.42
CA ASP A 225 -5.43 24.55 11.09
C ASP A 225 -6.53 25.63 11.11
N TRP A 226 -7.80 25.25 10.89
CA TRP A 226 -8.94 26.16 11.00
C TRP A 226 -9.30 26.56 12.44
N TRP A 227 -8.88 25.77 13.43
CA TRP A 227 -9.11 26.07 14.85
C TRP A 227 -8.01 26.93 15.47
N LEU A 228 -6.76 26.74 15.04
CA LEU A 228 -5.62 27.54 15.52
C LEU A 228 -5.65 28.99 15.03
N GLU A 229 -6.19 29.26 13.82
CA GLU A 229 -6.32 30.64 13.32
C GLU A 229 -7.34 31.49 14.09
N ARG A 230 -8.30 30.89 14.82
CA ARG A 230 -9.31 31.63 15.60
C ARG A 230 -8.89 32.00 17.03
N HIS A 231 -7.76 31.52 17.52
CA HIS A 231 -7.34 31.74 18.92
C HIS A 231 -6.04 32.54 19.05
N VAL A 232 -5.46 33.02 17.94
CA VAL A 232 -4.32 33.94 17.92
C VAL A 232 -4.73 35.39 17.65
N LEU A 233 -6.02 35.64 17.44
CA LEU A 233 -6.58 36.99 17.27
C LEU A 233 -7.69 37.26 18.28
N TYR A 234 -7.39 37.20 19.59
CA TYR A 234 -8.01 38.03 20.64
C TYR A 234 -7.10 38.11 21.87
#